data_AF-A0A662CFX9-F1
#
_entry.id   AF-A0A662CFX9-F1
#
_cell.length_a   1.000
_cell.length_b   1.000
_cell.length_c   1.000
_cell.angle_alpha   90.00
_cell.angle_beta   90.00
_cell.angle_gamma   90.00
#
_symmetry.space_group_name_H-M   'P 1'
#
loop_
_entity.id
_entity.type
_entity.pdbx_description
1 polymer ?
#
loop_
_entity_poly.entity_id
_entity_poly.type
_entity_poly.pdbx_seq_one_letter_code
_entity_poly.pdbx_strand_id
1 'polypeptide(L)'
;MKILNQDEYMNRKKSRSSSRSSGQSFVELAIVLPLLLFLLIAFVEVGAVIYNYLSLLDVVREAARFAADRDPEVLNGDMSNYPQSACEDDALHYYLDTACVVIGTNFNQDITLDPTRDDLTISIFTIDNNVVSDRKPNDGDGVWSLYADNWTKNCDGTLDSTTPFFPQVVGNSWVAVSTPTTGPGTPTPGAGTIVPGGPTDKGIVLVEIYYCHDQLLNLPLLSDLLPNPIPLHAFAVMPAPMAAPTATPLP
;
A
#
# COMPACT_ATOMS: atom_id res chain seq x y z
N MET A 1 -13.14 104.71 -4.88
CA MET A 1 -13.62 103.53 -4.14
C MET A 1 -13.61 102.38 -5.13
N LYS A 2 -12.52 101.59 -5.20
CA LYS A 2 -12.44 100.18 -4.76
C LYS A 2 -13.66 99.35 -5.19
N ILE A 3 -13.59 98.18 -5.82
CA ILE A 3 -12.50 97.27 -6.21
C ILE A 3 -13.18 96.10 -6.99
N LEU A 4 -12.51 95.60 -8.03
CA LEU A 4 -12.45 94.22 -8.57
C LEU A 4 -13.69 93.42 -9.07
N ASN A 5 -13.42 92.79 -10.23
CA ASN A 5 -13.68 91.39 -10.63
C ASN A 5 -15.10 90.90 -10.82
N GLN A 6 -15.40 90.53 -12.08
CA GLN A 6 -15.98 89.21 -12.41
C GLN A 6 -15.57 88.69 -13.81
N ASP A 7 -14.47 89.18 -14.41
CA ASP A 7 -13.76 88.36 -15.40
C ASP A 7 -13.22 87.12 -14.65
N GLU A 8 -13.46 85.93 -15.18
CA GLU A 8 -12.96 84.64 -14.66
C GLU A 8 -13.66 84.03 -13.42
N TYR A 9 -14.99 83.94 -13.39
CA TYR A 9 -15.60 82.83 -12.63
C TYR A 9 -15.48 81.51 -13.42
N MET A 10 -14.29 80.94 -13.31
CA MET A 10 -14.09 79.50 -13.15
C MET A 10 -14.65 78.62 -14.28
N ASN A 11 -13.96 78.73 -15.40
CA ASN A 11 -13.60 77.57 -16.21
C ASN A 11 -13.06 76.43 -15.31
N ARG A 12 -13.87 75.39 -15.10
CA ARG A 12 -13.40 74.01 -14.91
C ARG A 12 -14.59 73.07 -15.00
N LYS A 13 -15.00 72.74 -16.25
CA LYS A 13 -15.58 71.43 -16.49
C LYS A 13 -14.52 70.42 -16.06
N LYS A 14 -14.67 69.90 -14.84
CA LYS A 14 -13.88 68.79 -14.32
C LYS A 14 -14.27 67.57 -15.15
N SER A 15 -13.64 67.42 -16.32
CA SER A 15 -13.59 66.15 -17.02
C SER A 15 -12.94 65.18 -16.03
N ARG A 16 -13.78 64.38 -15.37
CA ARG A 16 -13.32 63.18 -14.67
C ARG A 16 -12.77 62.30 -15.79
N SER A 17 -11.46 62.43 -16.02
CA SER A 17 -10.69 61.43 -16.72
C SER A 17 -10.99 60.10 -16.05
N SER A 18 -11.87 59.30 -16.64
CA SER A 18 -11.95 57.89 -16.34
C SER A 18 -10.67 57.31 -16.93
N SER A 19 -9.60 57.28 -16.13
CA SER A 19 -8.41 56.53 -16.48
C SER A 19 -8.84 55.08 -16.64
N ARG A 20 -9.11 54.67 -17.87
CA ARG A 20 -9.37 53.27 -18.21
C ARG A 20 -8.13 52.50 -17.79
N SER A 21 -8.32 51.58 -16.85
CA SER A 21 -7.28 50.78 -16.20
C SER A 21 -6.74 49.73 -17.17
N SER A 22 -5.88 50.14 -18.11
CA SER A 22 -5.27 49.27 -19.13
C SER A 22 -4.28 48.24 -18.58
N GLY A 23 -4.10 48.13 -17.25
CA GLY A 23 -3.27 47.12 -16.58
C GLY A 23 -4.02 46.20 -15.62
N GLN A 24 -5.31 46.43 -15.36
CA GLN A 24 -6.04 45.68 -14.34
C GLN A 24 -6.19 44.19 -14.70
N SER A 25 -6.46 43.88 -15.97
CA SER A 25 -6.58 42.49 -16.44
C SER A 25 -5.25 41.72 -16.35
N PHE A 26 -4.11 42.40 -16.49
CA PHE A 26 -2.80 41.77 -16.35
C PHE A 26 -2.48 41.44 -14.89
N VAL A 27 -2.89 42.30 -13.95
CA VAL A 27 -2.70 42.05 -12.52
C VAL A 27 -3.58 40.91 -12.03
N GLU A 28 -4.83 40.85 -12.49
CA GLU A 28 -5.74 39.76 -12.16
C GLU A 28 -5.21 38.41 -12.69
N LEU A 29 -4.72 38.38 -13.94
CA LEU A 29 -4.09 37.19 -14.49
C LEU A 29 -2.78 36.83 -13.78
N ALA A 30 -1.95 37.82 -13.40
CA ALA A 30 -0.67 37.57 -12.73
C ALA A 30 -0.83 36.89 -11.36
N ILE A 31 -2.00 37.03 -10.71
CA ILE A 31 -2.31 36.37 -9.44
C ILE A 31 -3.04 35.04 -9.67
N VAL A 32 -3.96 34.96 -10.64
CA VAL A 32 -4.72 33.73 -10.92
C VAL A 32 -3.84 32.65 -11.57
N LEU A 33 -2.93 33.03 -12.45
CA LEU A 33 -2.05 32.09 -13.17
C LEU A 33 -1.20 31.21 -12.22
N PRO A 34 -0.43 31.75 -11.26
CA PRO A 34 0.36 30.92 -10.36
C PRO A 34 -0.52 30.03 -9.47
N LEU A 35 -1.72 30.49 -9.07
CA LEU A 35 -2.68 29.67 -8.32
C LEU A 35 -3.16 28.48 -9.16
N LEU A 36 -3.48 28.71 -10.44
CA LEU A 36 -3.92 27.67 -11.36
C LEU A 36 -2.81 26.66 -11.65
N LEU A 37 -1.58 27.13 -11.84
CA LEU A 37 -0.42 26.25 -12.03
C LEU A 37 -0.16 25.39 -10.79
N PHE A 38 -0.25 25.95 -9.58
CA PHE A 38 -0.11 25.19 -8.35
C PHE A 38 -1.19 24.10 -8.23
N LEU A 39 -2.44 24.42 -8.56
CA LEU A 39 -3.54 23.45 -8.57
C LEU A 39 -3.29 22.33 -9.59
N LEU A 40 -2.81 22.66 -10.79
CA LEU A 40 -2.53 21.68 -11.82
C LEU A 40 -1.41 20.73 -11.39
N ILE A 41 -0.31 21.27 -10.84
CA ILE A 41 0.79 20.50 -10.29
C ILE A 41 0.31 19.55 -9.18
N ALA A 42 -0.46 20.07 -8.22
CA ALA A 42 -1.01 19.25 -7.14
C ALA A 42 -1.88 18.11 -7.69
N PHE A 43 -2.68 18.37 -8.73
CA PHE A 43 -3.51 17.34 -9.34
C PHE A 43 -2.69 16.26 -10.06
N VAL A 44 -1.60 16.62 -10.74
CA VAL A 44 -0.69 15.66 -11.39
C VAL A 44 -0.03 14.77 -10.35
N GLU A 45 0.47 15.33 -9.25
CA GLU A 45 1.13 14.58 -8.17
C GLU A 45 0.16 13.60 -7.50
N VAL A 46 -1.03 14.07 -7.11
CA VAL A 46 -2.06 13.21 -6.52
C VAL A 46 -2.52 12.13 -7.51
N GLY A 47 -2.61 12.48 -8.80
CA GLY A 47 -2.92 11.53 -9.86
C GLY A 47 -1.89 10.40 -9.97
N ALA A 48 -0.60 10.72 -9.85
CA ALA A 48 0.48 9.73 -9.87
C ALA A 48 0.43 8.80 -8.65
N VAL A 49 0.19 9.34 -7.45
CA VAL A 49 0.03 8.54 -6.23
C VAL A 49 -1.16 7.57 -6.35
N ILE A 50 -2.32 8.07 -6.79
CA ILE A 50 -3.52 7.25 -6.97
C ILE A 50 -3.30 6.18 -8.03
N TYR A 51 -2.62 6.51 -9.13
CA TYR A 51 -2.29 5.57 -10.18
C TYR A 51 -1.45 4.39 -9.65
N ASN A 52 -0.35 4.68 -8.94
CA ASN A 52 0.47 3.62 -8.34
C ASN A 52 -0.32 2.82 -7.29
N TYR A 53 -1.15 3.48 -6.47
CA TYR A 53 -1.97 2.80 -5.48
C TYR A 53 -3.01 1.83 -6.11
N LEU A 54 -3.68 2.25 -7.19
CA LEU A 54 -4.62 1.37 -7.90
C LEU A 54 -3.91 0.19 -8.56
N SER A 55 -2.74 0.43 -9.16
CA SER A 55 -1.93 -0.62 -9.75
C SER A 55 -1.43 -1.62 -8.68
N LEU A 56 -1.08 -1.14 -7.47
CA LEU A 56 -0.76 -1.99 -6.32
C LEU A 56 -1.96 -2.85 -5.92
N LEU A 57 -3.16 -2.27 -5.83
CA LEU A 57 -4.36 -3.02 -5.47
C LEU A 57 -4.69 -4.12 -6.48
N ASP A 58 -4.54 -3.85 -7.78
CA ASP A 58 -4.83 -4.83 -8.82
C ASP A 58 -3.85 -6.00 -8.80
N VAL A 59 -2.54 -5.73 -8.65
CA VAL A 59 -1.52 -6.78 -8.64
C VAL A 59 -1.58 -7.64 -7.39
N VAL A 60 -1.82 -7.04 -6.21
CA VAL A 60 -1.95 -7.81 -4.97
C VAL A 60 -3.15 -8.75 -5.02
N ARG A 61 -4.25 -8.32 -5.65
CA ARG A 61 -5.43 -9.16 -5.83
C ARG A 61 -5.14 -10.32 -6.79
N GLU A 62 -4.41 -10.09 -7.87
CA GLU A 62 -4.06 -11.18 -8.78
C GLU A 62 -3.08 -12.17 -8.13
N ALA A 63 -2.08 -11.67 -7.39
CA ALA A 63 -1.17 -12.50 -6.63
C ALA A 63 -1.89 -13.33 -5.55
N ALA A 64 -2.81 -12.72 -4.79
CA ALA A 64 -3.60 -13.45 -3.80
C ALA A 64 -4.51 -14.51 -4.45
N ARG A 65 -5.04 -14.24 -5.65
CA ARG A 65 -5.83 -15.22 -6.40
C ARG A 65 -4.97 -16.39 -6.88
N PHE A 66 -3.79 -16.09 -7.39
CA PHE A 66 -2.83 -17.10 -7.81
C PHE A 66 -2.42 -18.00 -6.65
N ALA A 67 -2.09 -17.40 -5.51
CA ALA A 67 -1.71 -18.13 -4.30
C ALA A 67 -2.86 -18.98 -3.75
N ALA A 68 -4.10 -18.48 -3.79
CA ALA A 68 -5.29 -19.18 -3.30
C ALA A 68 -5.59 -20.50 -4.04
N ASP A 69 -5.17 -20.64 -5.30
CA ASP A 69 -5.36 -21.85 -6.11
C ASP A 69 -4.26 -22.92 -5.86
N ARG A 70 -3.20 -22.57 -5.11
CA ARG A 70 -2.03 -23.42 -4.92
C ARG A 70 -2.01 -24.06 -3.54
N ASP A 71 -1.37 -25.23 -3.48
CA ASP A 71 -1.17 -25.95 -2.22
C ASP A 71 0.18 -25.55 -1.61
N PRO A 72 0.18 -24.81 -0.49
CA PRO A 72 1.42 -24.41 0.15
C PRO A 72 2.14 -25.57 0.83
N GLU A 73 1.46 -26.66 1.22
CA GLU A 73 2.12 -27.79 1.88
C GLU A 73 2.96 -28.60 0.88
N VAL A 74 2.45 -28.76 -0.35
CA VAL A 74 3.17 -29.45 -1.42
C VAL A 74 4.30 -28.59 -1.99
N LEU A 75 4.10 -27.27 -2.05
CA LEU A 75 5.00 -26.34 -2.76
C LEU A 75 5.95 -25.54 -1.84
N ASN A 76 5.78 -25.59 -0.51
CA ASN A 76 6.69 -24.90 0.41
C ASN A 76 8.07 -25.55 0.52
N GLY A 77 8.26 -26.78 0.02
CA GLY A 77 9.57 -27.43 -0.15
C GLY A 77 10.58 -27.18 0.98
N ASP A 78 11.86 -27.14 0.62
CA ASP A 78 12.91 -26.62 1.49
C ASP A 78 13.23 -25.18 1.07
N MET A 79 12.65 -24.21 1.79
CA MET A 79 12.85 -22.77 1.56
C MET A 79 14.32 -22.33 1.69
N SER A 80 15.20 -23.14 2.29
CA SER A 80 16.63 -22.80 2.42
C SER A 80 17.41 -22.85 1.11
N ASN A 81 16.84 -23.50 0.07
CA ASN A 81 17.43 -23.62 -1.26
C ASN A 81 16.70 -22.78 -2.31
N TYR A 82 15.83 -21.86 -1.90
CA TYR A 82 15.11 -20.98 -2.83
C TYR A 82 16.08 -20.04 -3.56
N PRO A 83 15.84 -19.74 -4.86
CA PRO A 83 16.57 -18.70 -5.56
C PRO A 83 16.44 -17.35 -4.86
N GLN A 84 17.41 -16.45 -5.10
CA GLN A 84 17.45 -15.16 -4.42
C GLN A 84 16.44 -14.15 -4.95
N SER A 85 15.92 -14.36 -6.17
CA SER A 85 14.80 -13.56 -6.66
C SER A 85 13.68 -14.41 -7.27
N ALA A 86 12.47 -13.86 -7.25
CA ALA A 86 11.33 -14.50 -7.89
C ALA A 86 11.48 -14.49 -9.42
N CYS A 87 10.90 -15.48 -10.09
CA CYS A 87 11.04 -15.72 -11.54
C CYS A 87 12.43 -16.16 -12.04
N GLU A 88 13.34 -16.64 -11.18
CA GLU A 88 14.70 -17.05 -11.60
C GLU A 88 14.78 -18.47 -12.17
N ASP A 89 13.86 -19.37 -11.80
CA ASP A 89 13.86 -20.75 -12.24
C ASP A 89 12.48 -21.21 -12.75
N ASP A 90 12.44 -22.40 -13.35
CA ASP A 90 11.21 -23.06 -13.79
C ASP A 90 10.65 -24.02 -12.72
N ALA A 91 11.20 -24.00 -11.50
CA ALA A 91 10.74 -24.84 -10.41
C ALA A 91 9.52 -24.21 -9.75
N LEU A 92 8.59 -25.05 -9.29
CA LEU A 92 7.37 -24.56 -8.64
C LEU A 92 7.65 -24.31 -7.16
N HIS A 93 7.50 -23.05 -6.74
CA HIS A 93 7.71 -22.58 -5.38
C HIS A 93 6.53 -21.72 -4.97
N TYR A 94 5.83 -22.06 -3.89
CA TYR A 94 4.59 -21.35 -3.52
C TYR A 94 4.78 -19.82 -3.42
N TYR A 95 5.77 -19.39 -2.64
CA TYR A 95 6.01 -17.97 -2.38
C TYR A 95 6.65 -17.25 -3.57
N LEU A 96 7.67 -17.85 -4.20
CA LEU A 96 8.37 -17.21 -5.32
C LEU A 96 7.50 -17.13 -6.57
N ASP A 97 6.68 -18.14 -6.87
CA ASP A 97 5.76 -18.09 -7.99
C ASP A 97 4.69 -17.02 -7.78
N THR A 98 4.17 -16.92 -6.54
CA THR A 98 3.24 -15.84 -6.17
C THR A 98 3.89 -14.47 -6.27
N ALA A 99 5.14 -14.33 -5.83
CA ALA A 99 5.90 -13.11 -5.97
C ALA A 99 6.21 -12.78 -7.44
N CYS A 100 6.40 -13.80 -8.28
CA CYS A 100 6.61 -13.63 -9.70
C CYS A 100 5.38 -13.06 -10.41
N VAL A 101 4.16 -13.32 -9.92
CA VAL A 101 2.96 -12.63 -10.43
C VAL A 101 3.03 -11.13 -10.18
N VAL A 102 3.69 -10.69 -9.10
CA VAL A 102 3.82 -9.28 -8.74
C VAL A 102 4.93 -8.59 -9.51
N ILE A 103 6.14 -9.15 -9.49
CA ILE A 103 7.34 -8.52 -10.08
C ILE A 103 7.61 -8.92 -11.53
N GLY A 104 6.92 -9.95 -12.02
CA GLY A 104 7.11 -10.48 -13.35
C GLY A 104 6.55 -9.56 -14.43
N THR A 105 7.19 -9.56 -15.59
CA THR A 105 6.88 -8.67 -16.72
C THR A 105 5.54 -8.96 -17.42
N ASN A 106 4.81 -9.99 -17.00
CA ASN A 106 3.62 -10.49 -17.69
C ASN A 106 2.30 -9.96 -17.13
N PHE A 107 2.26 -9.50 -15.87
CA PHE A 107 1.01 -9.15 -15.17
C PHE A 107 0.94 -7.70 -14.71
N ASN A 108 2.06 -7.08 -14.33
CA ASN A 108 2.12 -5.65 -14.02
C ASN A 108 3.48 -5.05 -14.40
N GLN A 109 3.53 -4.34 -15.54
CA GLN A 109 4.76 -3.69 -16.01
C GLN A 109 4.96 -2.29 -15.43
N ASP A 110 4.01 -1.79 -14.64
CA ASP A 110 3.94 -0.38 -14.26
C ASP A 110 4.40 -0.11 -12.82
N ILE A 111 4.66 -1.14 -12.02
CA ILE A 111 5.25 -1.02 -10.69
C ILE A 111 6.52 -1.86 -10.62
N THR A 112 7.62 -1.18 -10.33
CA THR A 112 8.91 -1.82 -10.03
C THR A 112 9.19 -1.64 -8.55
N LEU A 113 9.36 -2.75 -7.84
CA LEU A 113 9.76 -2.73 -6.42
C LEU A 113 11.28 -2.47 -6.32
N ASP A 114 11.65 -1.58 -5.41
CA ASP A 114 13.04 -1.34 -5.02
C ASP A 114 13.48 -2.36 -3.96
N PRO A 115 14.43 -3.26 -4.24
CA PRO A 115 14.84 -4.31 -3.29
C PRO A 115 15.47 -3.77 -2.00
N THR A 116 15.81 -2.48 -1.95
CA THR A 116 16.42 -1.86 -0.77
C THR A 116 15.42 -1.16 0.16
N ARG A 117 14.22 -0.86 -0.33
CA ARG A 117 13.21 -0.06 0.38
C ARG A 117 11.84 -0.73 0.43
N ASP A 118 11.42 -1.34 -0.67
CA ASP A 118 10.10 -1.94 -0.84
C ASP A 118 10.10 -3.40 -0.40
N ASP A 119 8.91 -3.94 -0.20
CA ASP A 119 8.73 -5.35 0.11
C ASP A 119 7.42 -5.92 -0.41
N LEU A 120 7.45 -7.22 -0.66
CA LEU A 120 6.28 -8.04 -0.91
C LEU A 120 6.24 -9.13 0.14
N THR A 121 5.13 -9.19 0.86
CA THR A 121 4.92 -10.16 1.92
C THR A 121 3.77 -11.09 1.61
N ILE A 122 3.94 -12.36 1.99
CA ILE A 122 2.93 -13.39 1.81
C ILE A 122 2.78 -14.14 3.13
N SER A 123 1.53 -14.30 3.57
CA SER A 123 1.19 -15.06 4.77
C SER A 123 0.01 -15.95 4.51
N ILE A 124 0.03 -17.14 5.08
CA ILE A 124 -1.06 -18.11 4.98
C ILE A 124 -1.54 -18.40 6.38
N PHE A 125 -2.85 -18.40 6.58
CA PHE A 125 -3.44 -18.70 7.87
C PHE A 125 -4.35 -19.92 7.76
N THR A 126 -4.08 -20.87 8.64
CA THR A 126 -4.93 -22.03 8.85
C THR A 126 -5.88 -21.70 9.99
N ILE A 127 -7.17 -21.86 9.74
CA ILE A 127 -8.23 -21.57 10.70
C ILE A 127 -8.97 -22.87 11.01
N ASP A 128 -8.89 -23.27 12.26
CA ASP A 128 -9.65 -24.39 12.82
C ASP A 128 -10.56 -23.86 13.93
N ASN A 129 -11.81 -24.33 13.95
CA ASN A 129 -12.76 -23.98 15.01
C ASN A 129 -12.90 -22.46 15.27
N ASN A 130 -12.90 -21.63 14.21
CA ASN A 130 -12.90 -20.16 14.33
C ASN A 130 -11.69 -19.60 15.10
N VAL A 131 -10.56 -20.30 15.12
CA VAL A 131 -9.28 -19.88 15.68
C VAL A 131 -8.17 -20.02 14.64
N VAL A 132 -7.21 -19.08 14.56
CA VAL A 132 -5.99 -19.25 13.76
C VAL A 132 -5.14 -20.31 14.45
N SER A 133 -5.07 -21.50 13.88
CA SER A 133 -4.34 -22.64 14.44
C SER A 133 -2.87 -22.67 14.00
N ASP A 134 -2.57 -22.05 12.86
CA ASP A 134 -1.22 -22.01 12.29
C ASP A 134 -1.09 -20.84 11.31
N ARG A 135 0.13 -20.31 11.19
CA ARG A 135 0.49 -19.27 10.23
C ARG A 135 1.78 -19.68 9.55
N LYS A 136 1.77 -19.69 8.22
CA LYS A 136 2.91 -20.05 7.37
C LYS A 136 3.46 -18.80 6.66
N PRO A 137 4.79 -18.71 6.45
CA PRO A 137 5.82 -19.69 6.84
C PRO A 137 5.97 -19.83 8.37
N ASN A 138 6.53 -20.96 8.84
CA ASN A 138 6.70 -21.23 10.28
C ASN A 138 8.04 -20.71 10.80
N ASP A 139 8.36 -19.47 10.47
CA ASP A 139 9.52 -18.72 10.94
C ASP A 139 9.16 -17.83 12.13
N GLY A 140 10.08 -16.95 12.54
CA GLY A 140 9.97 -16.17 13.78
C GLY A 140 8.85 -15.14 13.79
N ASP A 141 8.44 -14.64 12.62
CA ASP A 141 7.42 -13.60 12.44
C ASP A 141 6.19 -14.10 11.65
N GLY A 142 6.27 -15.27 11.01
CA GLY A 142 5.18 -15.89 10.27
C GLY A 142 4.90 -15.19 8.94
N VAL A 143 5.90 -14.51 8.38
CA VAL A 143 5.77 -13.66 7.19
C VAL A 143 6.86 -14.05 6.21
N TRP A 144 6.48 -14.50 5.02
CA TRP A 144 7.46 -14.58 3.95
C TRP A 144 7.67 -13.18 3.36
N SER A 145 8.92 -12.75 3.21
CA SER A 145 9.34 -11.49 2.59
C SER A 145 10.18 -11.77 1.34
N LEU A 146 9.96 -10.98 0.29
CA LEU A 146 10.77 -11.00 -0.92
C LEU A 146 12.10 -10.25 -0.72
N TYR A 147 12.10 -9.13 0.02
CA TYR A 147 13.27 -8.25 0.15
C TYR A 147 13.68 -8.01 1.61
N ALA A 148 14.15 -9.06 2.28
CA ALA A 148 14.86 -9.01 3.57
C ALA A 148 14.14 -8.20 4.66
N ASP A 149 12.83 -8.43 4.77
CA ASP A 149 11.93 -7.83 5.76
C ASP A 149 11.93 -6.29 5.73
N ASN A 150 12.05 -5.71 4.53
CA ASN A 150 11.87 -4.27 4.35
C ASN A 150 10.46 -3.80 4.78
N TRP A 151 9.47 -4.69 4.85
CA TRP A 151 8.15 -4.41 5.43
C TRP A 151 8.22 -3.90 6.89
N THR A 152 9.31 -4.17 7.61
CA THR A 152 9.54 -3.68 8.98
C THR A 152 10.04 -2.24 9.04
N LYS A 153 10.38 -1.63 7.90
CA LYS A 153 11.06 -0.34 7.80
C LYS A 153 10.19 0.70 7.10
N ASN A 154 10.39 1.95 7.47
CA ASN A 154 9.91 3.10 6.73
C ASN A 154 10.73 3.30 5.44
N CYS A 155 10.23 4.15 4.54
CA CYS A 155 10.92 4.51 3.29
C CYS A 155 12.30 5.18 3.48
N ASP A 156 12.60 5.66 4.68
CA ASP A 156 13.91 6.21 5.06
C ASP A 156 14.86 5.17 5.69
N GLY A 157 14.42 3.91 5.81
CA GLY A 157 15.16 2.80 6.40
C GLY A 157 15.09 2.73 7.93
N THR A 158 14.38 3.63 8.60
CA THR A 158 14.12 3.53 10.04
C THR A 158 13.15 2.39 10.34
N LEU A 159 13.29 1.72 11.48
CA LEU A 159 12.36 0.66 11.87
C LEU A 159 10.98 1.27 12.17
N ASP A 160 9.94 0.74 11.53
CA ASP A 160 8.55 1.14 11.70
C ASP A 160 7.79 0.15 12.59
N SER A 161 7.93 -1.15 12.33
CA SER A 161 7.16 -2.18 13.03
C SER A 161 7.90 -3.51 13.11
N THR A 162 7.72 -4.21 14.22
CA THR A 162 8.16 -5.62 14.37
C THR A 162 6.97 -6.59 14.31
N THR A 163 5.78 -6.09 13.99
CA THR A 163 4.56 -6.90 13.85
C THR A 163 3.93 -6.62 12.49
N PRO A 164 3.58 -7.66 11.71
CA PRO A 164 2.97 -7.46 10.40
C PRO A 164 1.65 -6.70 10.49
N PHE A 165 1.35 -5.93 9.45
CA PHE A 165 0.25 -4.96 9.46
C PHE A 165 -1.11 -5.62 9.66
N PHE A 166 -1.35 -6.82 9.12
CA PHE A 166 -2.54 -7.59 9.46
C PHE A 166 -2.43 -8.07 10.93
N PRO A 167 -3.08 -7.37 11.88
CA PRO A 167 -2.84 -7.61 13.30
C PRO A 167 -3.44 -8.96 13.66
N GLN A 168 -2.80 -9.67 14.57
CA GLN A 168 -3.40 -10.85 15.18
C GLN A 168 -4.81 -10.55 15.73
N VAL A 169 -5.08 -9.29 16.14
CA VAL A 169 -6.39 -8.81 16.64
C VAL A 169 -7.49 -8.72 15.57
N VAL A 170 -7.16 -8.49 14.29
CA VAL A 170 -8.14 -8.63 13.19
C VAL A 170 -8.40 -10.11 12.94
N GLY A 171 -7.38 -10.96 13.12
CA GLY A 171 -7.58 -12.37 13.45
C GLY A 171 -8.66 -12.50 14.54
N ASN A 172 -8.44 -12.01 15.77
CA ASN A 172 -9.37 -12.15 16.91
C ASN A 172 -10.82 -11.69 16.64
N SER A 173 -11.02 -10.74 15.72
CA SER A 173 -12.35 -10.18 15.40
C SER A 173 -13.09 -10.97 14.31
N TRP A 174 -12.35 -11.69 13.45
CA TRP A 174 -12.90 -12.58 12.42
C TRP A 174 -12.86 -14.07 12.86
N VAL A 175 -11.98 -14.38 13.81
CA VAL A 175 -11.48 -15.70 14.20
C VAL A 175 -10.82 -15.56 15.60
N ALA A 176 -11.45 -15.97 16.69
CA ALA A 176 -10.88 -15.86 18.05
C ALA A 176 -9.48 -16.51 18.14
N VAL A 177 -8.39 -15.75 18.04
CA VAL A 177 -7.02 -16.30 18.10
C VAL A 177 -6.74 -16.78 19.52
N SER A 178 -6.63 -18.09 19.71
CA SER A 178 -5.80 -18.63 20.77
C SER A 178 -4.42 -18.86 20.17
N THR A 179 -3.41 -18.20 20.72
CA THR A 179 -2.02 -18.33 20.30
C THR A 179 -1.63 -19.82 20.20
N PRO A 180 -1.19 -20.33 19.04
CA PRO A 180 -0.51 -21.61 18.98
C PRO A 180 0.77 -21.46 19.80
N THR A 181 0.98 -22.33 20.79
CA THR A 181 2.27 -22.43 21.47
C THR A 181 3.35 -22.72 20.43
N THR A 182 4.31 -21.82 20.29
CA THR A 182 5.47 -21.93 19.40
C THR A 182 6.17 -23.28 19.54
N GLY A 183 6.09 -24.14 18.53
CA GLY A 183 6.82 -25.40 18.46
C GLY A 183 6.29 -26.37 17.39
N PRO A 184 7.11 -27.30 16.87
CA PRO A 184 6.64 -28.35 15.97
C PRO A 184 5.78 -29.34 16.76
N GLY A 185 4.48 -29.35 16.50
CA GLY A 185 3.54 -30.23 17.18
C GLY A 185 2.13 -29.67 17.14
N THR A 186 1.17 -30.55 16.88
CA THR A 186 -0.26 -30.30 16.73
C THR A 186 -0.80 -29.33 17.79
N PRO A 187 -1.44 -28.19 17.42
CA PRO A 187 -2.10 -27.33 18.39
C PRO A 187 -3.26 -28.11 19.02
N THR A 188 -3.22 -28.32 20.34
CA THR A 188 -4.38 -28.81 21.07
C THR A 188 -5.17 -27.59 21.54
N PRO A 189 -6.42 -27.37 21.09
CA PRO A 189 -7.22 -26.24 21.56
C PRO A 189 -7.47 -26.36 23.06
N GLY A 190 -7.20 -25.28 23.80
CA GLY A 190 -7.55 -25.17 25.22
C GLY A 190 -9.05 -25.34 25.41
N ALA A 191 -9.44 -26.27 26.29
CA ALA A 191 -10.83 -26.59 26.56
C ALA A 191 -11.58 -25.37 27.12
N GLY A 192 -12.42 -24.75 26.29
CA GLY A 192 -13.21 -23.59 26.72
C GLY A 192 -14.13 -23.05 25.63
N THR A 193 -15.25 -23.76 25.41
CA THR A 193 -16.45 -23.30 24.66
C THR A 193 -16.25 -22.89 23.20
N ILE A 194 -16.24 -23.88 22.30
CA ILE A 194 -16.56 -23.67 20.89
C ILE A 194 -17.86 -24.44 20.60
N VAL A 195 -18.87 -23.71 20.14
CA VAL A 195 -20.17 -24.28 19.74
C VAL A 195 -19.97 -25.03 18.41
N PRO A 196 -20.25 -26.35 18.33
CA PRO A 196 -20.09 -27.12 17.11
C PRO A 196 -21.12 -26.71 16.05
N GLY A 197 -20.69 -26.47 14.79
CA GLY A 197 -21.64 -26.36 13.67
C GLY A 197 -21.21 -25.61 12.41
N GLY A 198 -20.06 -24.94 12.38
CA GLY A 198 -19.48 -24.39 11.15
C GLY A 198 -18.53 -25.38 10.48
N PRO A 199 -18.29 -25.32 9.15
CA PRO A 199 -17.22 -26.10 8.51
C PRO A 199 -15.89 -25.81 9.23
N THR A 200 -15.29 -26.85 9.81
CA THR A 200 -14.19 -26.76 10.78
C THR A 200 -12.83 -26.43 10.19
N ASP A 201 -12.69 -26.35 8.87
CA ASP A 201 -11.38 -26.29 8.22
C ASP A 201 -11.39 -25.20 7.15
N LYS A 202 -10.66 -24.10 7.40
CA LYS A 202 -10.52 -22.98 6.44
C LYS A 202 -9.07 -22.58 6.32
N GLY A 203 -8.66 -22.20 5.12
CA GLY A 203 -7.41 -21.48 4.89
C GLY A 203 -7.69 -20.11 4.28
N ILE A 204 -6.86 -19.13 4.61
CA ILE A 204 -6.81 -17.84 3.91
C ILE A 204 -5.37 -17.52 3.54
N VAL A 205 -5.19 -16.85 2.41
CA VAL A 205 -3.92 -16.25 2.02
C VAL A 205 -4.04 -14.73 2.07
N LEU A 206 -3.00 -14.10 2.60
CA LEU A 206 -2.81 -12.67 2.67
C LEU A 206 -1.56 -12.35 1.85
N VAL A 207 -1.71 -11.42 0.91
CA VAL A 207 -0.60 -10.83 0.18
C VAL A 207 -0.60 -9.34 0.47
N GLU A 208 0.56 -8.78 0.82
CA GLU A 208 0.72 -7.36 1.10
C GLU A 208 1.95 -6.81 0.39
N ILE A 209 1.83 -5.62 -0.20
CA ILE A 209 2.95 -4.88 -0.78
C ILE A 209 3.17 -3.60 0.01
N TYR A 210 4.43 -3.37 0.36
CA TYR A 210 4.95 -2.15 0.97
C TYR A 210 5.78 -1.44 -0.10
N TYR A 211 5.33 -0.26 -0.52
CA TYR A 211 5.91 0.45 -1.66
C TYR A 211 6.16 1.93 -1.35
N CYS A 212 7.35 2.40 -1.62
CA CYS A 212 7.77 3.78 -1.42
C CYS A 212 7.64 4.58 -2.72
N HIS A 213 6.56 5.35 -2.83
CA HIS A 213 6.31 6.20 -3.99
C HIS A 213 7.17 7.47 -3.96
N ASP A 214 8.09 7.57 -4.90
CA ASP A 214 8.88 8.78 -5.11
C ASP A 214 8.04 9.86 -5.79
N GLN A 215 8.00 11.06 -5.20
CA GLN A 215 7.23 12.18 -5.76
C GLN A 215 7.75 12.59 -7.14
N LEU A 216 6.85 12.77 -8.11
CA LEU A 216 7.23 13.06 -9.50
C LEU A 216 7.84 14.45 -9.64
N LEU A 217 7.27 15.44 -8.93
CA LEU A 217 7.66 16.85 -9.08
C LEU A 217 8.63 17.32 -7.99
N ASN A 218 8.84 16.52 -6.93
CA ASN A 218 9.76 16.77 -5.80
C ASN A 218 9.82 18.25 -5.38
N LEU A 219 8.65 18.85 -5.14
CA LEU A 219 8.55 20.28 -4.91
C LEU A 219 9.00 20.64 -3.48
N PRO A 220 9.98 21.53 -3.31
CA PRO A 220 10.56 21.83 -1.99
C PRO A 220 9.58 22.49 -1.01
N LEU A 221 8.49 23.11 -1.52
CA LEU A 221 7.45 23.71 -0.68
C LEU A 221 6.43 22.68 -0.17
N LEU A 222 6.34 21.51 -0.81
CA LEU A 222 5.43 20.42 -0.46
C LEU A 222 6.14 19.29 0.29
N SER A 223 7.46 19.14 0.13
CA SER A 223 8.27 18.14 0.86
C SER A 223 8.30 18.37 2.38
N ASP A 224 8.07 19.60 2.84
CA ASP A 224 7.94 19.91 4.27
C ASP A 224 6.59 19.47 4.86
N LEU A 225 5.58 19.26 3.99
CA LEU A 225 4.23 18.85 4.38
C LEU A 225 4.00 17.35 4.17
N LEU A 226 4.54 16.80 3.08
CA LEU A 226 4.44 15.39 2.71
C LEU A 226 5.85 14.79 2.62
N PRO A 227 6.11 13.65 3.28
CA PRO A 227 7.38 12.98 3.13
C PRO A 227 7.61 12.57 1.67
N ASN A 228 8.86 12.59 1.25
CA ASN A 228 9.30 12.04 -0.03
C ASN A 228 10.44 11.05 0.26
N PRO A 229 10.24 9.74 0.09
CA PRO A 229 9.10 9.06 -0.56
C PRO A 229 7.82 8.99 0.30
N ILE A 230 6.68 8.78 -0.35
CA ILE A 230 5.38 8.53 0.30
C ILE A 230 5.18 7.02 0.47
N PRO A 231 5.00 6.50 1.69
CA PRO A 231 4.73 5.07 1.89
C PRO A 231 3.30 4.73 1.43
N LEU A 232 3.20 3.75 0.54
CA LEU A 232 1.96 3.13 0.09
C LEU A 232 1.92 1.67 0.55
N HIS A 233 0.77 1.25 1.04
CA HIS A 233 0.53 -0.13 1.46
C HIS A 233 -0.77 -0.65 0.84
N ALA A 234 -0.70 -1.81 0.21
CA ALA A 234 -1.84 -2.48 -0.40
C ALA A 234 -1.84 -3.94 0.01
N PHE A 235 -3.03 -4.49 0.31
CA PHE A 235 -3.18 -5.88 0.69
C PHE A 235 -4.41 -6.51 0.04
N ALA A 236 -4.39 -7.83 -0.13
CA ALA A 236 -5.57 -8.62 -0.48
C ALA A 236 -5.60 -9.92 0.32
N VAL A 237 -6.82 -10.31 0.70
CA VAL A 237 -7.09 -11.57 1.40
C VAL A 237 -8.00 -12.41 0.54
N MET A 238 -7.64 -13.68 0.35
CA MET A 238 -8.46 -14.64 -0.41
C MET A 238 -8.61 -15.97 0.33
N PRO A 239 -9.72 -16.69 0.14
CA PRO A 239 -9.87 -18.02 0.66
C PRO A 239 -8.88 -18.95 -0.03
N ALA A 240 -8.07 -19.66 0.75
CA ALA A 240 -7.10 -20.64 0.28
C ALA A 240 -7.54 -22.03 0.77
N PRO A 241 -8.41 -22.76 0.04
CA PRO A 241 -8.95 -24.04 0.50
C PRO A 241 -7.86 -25.11 0.68
N MET A 242 -6.76 -25.02 -0.06
CA MET A 242 -5.62 -25.93 0.05
C MET A 242 -4.79 -25.70 1.33
N ALA A 243 -4.95 -24.55 1.99
CA ALA A 243 -4.34 -24.25 3.27
C ALA A 243 -5.25 -24.61 4.47
N ALA A 244 -6.35 -25.34 4.24
CA ALA A 244 -7.17 -25.87 5.32
C ALA A 244 -6.44 -27.03 6.04
N PRO A 245 -6.73 -27.30 7.33
CA PRO A 245 -6.14 -28.42 8.05
C PRO A 245 -6.34 -29.75 7.29
N THR A 246 -5.24 -30.39 6.88
CA THR A 246 -5.31 -31.71 6.24
C THR A 246 -5.45 -32.79 7.32
N ALA A 247 -6.50 -33.60 7.23
CA ALA A 247 -6.84 -34.62 8.24
C ALA A 247 -5.89 -35.84 8.28
N THR A 248 -4.80 -35.86 7.51
CA THR A 248 -3.89 -37.01 7.39
C THR A 248 -2.44 -36.53 7.45
N PRO A 249 -1.58 -37.11 8.33
CA PRO A 249 -0.15 -36.89 8.25
C PRO A 249 0.35 -37.37 6.88
N LEU A 250 1.07 -36.52 6.15
CA LEU A 250 1.78 -36.94 4.95
C LEU A 250 2.74 -38.10 5.32
N PRO A 251 2.74 -39.20 4.57
CA PRO A 251 3.56 -40.39 4.87
C PRO A 251 5.07 -40.13 4.77
#